data_AF-A0A957ZYZ5-F1
#
_entry.id   AF-A0A957ZYZ5-F1
#
_cell.length_a   1.000
_cell.length_b   1.000
_cell.length_c   1.000
_cell.angle_alpha   90.00
_cell.angle_beta   90.00
_cell.angle_gamma   90.00
#
_symmetry.space_group_name_H-M   'P 1'
#
loop_
_entity.id
_entity.type
_entity.pdbx_description
1 polymer ?
#
loop_
_entity_poly.entity_id
_entity_poly.type
_entity_poly.pdbx_seq_one_letter_code
_entity_poly.pdbx_strand_id
1 'polypeptide(L)'
;MSEKKRPKRGQIRRPARPRRRSGGPSLTTVEGDALVEVSAHYRHAALPEIRQILIHADDFGLDDNDEAEADGTLEFPWFETDPDQPGLFAPIGQRVLAQLTLTPDTLEVEAMSQERLQRCDRRLKQLLGERVSPTKPTRRKPRPSKSLPQSSGPFIPPPELVAQLEEQMLRQWIDESIPALGGLTPRQAVKTPEGRRQVLELIEESEQMQGRMKNVPGMFAPDYGKVKQMLNLE
;
A
#
# COMPACT_ATOMS: atom_id res chain seq x y z
N MET A 1 45.39 15.79 65.27
CA MET A 1 44.82 16.87 64.44
C MET A 1 45.83 17.14 63.32
N SER A 2 45.62 16.97 62.03
CA SER A 2 44.45 16.60 61.25
C SER A 2 44.92 15.95 59.94
N GLU A 3 44.03 15.12 59.38
CA GLU A 3 44.19 14.21 58.25
C GLU A 3 44.80 14.82 56.97
N LYS A 4 45.79 14.11 56.41
CA LYS A 4 46.17 14.19 54.99
C LYS A 4 45.18 13.34 54.16
N LYS A 5 44.24 14.00 53.48
CA LYS A 5 43.29 13.39 52.55
C LYS A 5 44.03 12.80 51.33
N ARG A 6 43.86 11.50 51.11
CA ARG A 6 44.29 10.76 49.91
C ARG A 6 43.41 11.12 48.70
N PRO A 7 43.96 11.24 47.48
CA PRO A 7 43.15 11.48 46.27
C PRO A 7 42.41 10.21 45.84
N LYS A 8 41.10 10.33 45.60
CA LYS A 8 40.24 9.25 45.10
C LYS A 8 40.64 8.90 43.65
N ARG A 9 41.12 7.67 43.49
CA ARG A 9 41.48 7.03 42.22
C ARG A 9 40.23 6.94 41.32
N GLY A 10 40.34 7.49 40.11
CA GLY A 10 39.28 7.54 39.11
C GLY A 10 38.76 6.15 38.75
N GLN A 11 37.44 5.99 38.85
CA GLN A 11 36.73 4.80 38.43
C GLN A 11 36.66 4.84 36.90
N ILE A 12 37.50 4.03 36.24
CA ILE A 12 37.49 3.83 34.80
C ILE A 12 36.14 3.19 34.42
N ARG A 13 35.21 4.00 33.90
CA ARG A 13 33.97 3.51 33.30
C ARG A 13 34.33 2.81 31.99
N ARG A 14 34.20 1.48 31.99
CA ARG A 14 34.31 0.64 30.79
C ARG A 14 33.34 1.15 29.72
N PRO A 15 33.74 1.31 28.45
CA PRO A 15 32.81 1.71 27.41
C PRO A 15 31.74 0.62 27.25
N ALA A 16 30.47 1.05 27.30
CA ALA A 16 29.34 0.19 27.03
C ALA A 16 29.49 -0.40 25.62
N ARG A 17 29.44 -1.73 25.51
CA ARG A 17 29.40 -2.43 24.22
C ARG A 17 28.26 -1.83 23.38
N PRO A 18 28.47 -1.57 22.07
CA PRO A 18 27.38 -1.17 21.20
C PRO A 18 26.33 -2.28 21.22
N ARG A 19 25.09 -1.92 21.58
CA ARG A 19 23.94 -2.81 21.50
C ARG A 19 23.85 -3.24 20.04
N ARG A 20 24.03 -4.54 19.79
CA ARG A 20 23.73 -5.17 18.50
C ARG A 20 22.35 -4.68 18.09
N ARG A 21 22.27 -3.93 16.98
CA ARG A 21 21.01 -3.71 16.29
C ARG A 21 20.49 -5.09 15.95
N SER A 22 19.40 -5.49 16.60
CA SER A 22 18.58 -6.62 16.20
C SER A 22 18.03 -6.28 14.83
N GLY A 23 18.79 -6.61 13.79
CA GLY A 23 18.37 -6.55 12.40
C GLY A 23 17.35 -7.64 12.12
N GLY A 24 16.16 -7.48 12.68
CA GLY A 24 14.97 -8.12 12.15
C GLY A 24 14.58 -7.41 10.83
N PRO A 25 13.83 -8.06 9.95
CA PRO A 25 13.25 -7.40 8.79
C PRO A 25 12.47 -6.16 9.25
N SER A 26 12.81 -4.99 8.71
CA SER A 26 12.04 -3.77 8.91
C SER A 26 10.92 -3.78 7.89
N LEU A 27 9.68 -3.88 8.36
CA LEU A 27 8.52 -3.73 7.49
C LEU A 27 8.38 -2.26 7.11
N THR A 28 8.58 -1.97 5.83
CA THR A 28 8.40 -0.64 5.25
C THR A 28 7.19 -0.64 4.33
N THR A 29 6.62 0.53 4.08
CA THR A 29 5.68 0.72 2.98
C THR A 29 6.38 0.45 1.64
N VAL A 30 5.59 0.36 0.56
CA VAL A 30 6.12 0.24 -0.80
C VAL A 30 6.97 1.47 -1.19
N GLU A 31 6.71 2.63 -0.56
CA GLU A 31 7.52 3.85 -0.68
C GLU A 31 8.83 3.81 0.13
N GLY A 32 9.01 2.82 1.00
CA GLY A 32 10.16 2.73 1.91
C GLY A 32 9.98 3.42 3.27
N ASP A 33 8.81 3.95 3.57
CA ASP A 33 8.50 4.57 4.88
C ASP A 33 8.36 3.49 5.97
N ALA A 34 8.61 3.86 7.23
CA ALA A 34 8.34 2.95 8.34
C ALA A 34 6.83 2.68 8.48
N LEU A 35 6.44 1.41 8.60
CA LEU A 35 5.05 1.04 8.86
C LEU A 35 4.66 1.43 10.29
N VAL A 36 3.90 2.50 10.41
CA VAL A 36 3.31 2.99 11.66
C VAL A 36 1.87 3.40 11.37
N GLU A 37 0.93 2.82 12.10
CA GLU A 37 -0.47 3.25 12.08
C GLU A 37 -0.58 4.63 12.74
N VAL A 38 -1.03 5.61 11.96
CA VAL A 38 -1.21 6.99 12.37
C VAL A 38 -2.57 7.49 11.90
N SER A 39 -3.22 8.34 12.69
CA SER A 39 -4.53 8.87 12.35
C SER A 39 -4.66 10.38 12.54
N ALA A 40 -5.48 11.00 11.69
CA ALA A 40 -5.88 12.40 11.76
C ALA A 40 -7.39 12.48 11.93
N HIS A 41 -7.84 13.43 12.75
CA HIS A 41 -9.25 13.59 13.09
C HIS A 41 -9.71 15.01 12.77
N TYR A 42 -10.90 15.11 12.18
CA TYR A 42 -11.53 16.36 11.83
C TYR A 42 -12.97 16.40 12.36
N ARG A 43 -13.43 17.58 12.73
CA ARG A 43 -14.84 17.88 12.99
C ARG A 43 -15.46 18.52 11.75
N HIS A 44 -16.72 18.21 11.49
CA HIS A 44 -17.52 18.88 10.47
C HIS A 44 -18.97 19.07 10.93
N ALA A 45 -19.72 19.88 10.19
CA ALA A 45 -21.16 20.12 10.41
C ALA A 45 -21.98 20.01 9.13
N ALA A 46 -21.35 19.57 8.04
CA ALA A 46 -21.86 19.61 6.66
C ALA A 46 -21.73 18.22 6.02
N LEU A 47 -22.30 17.21 6.68
CA LEU A 47 -22.21 15.81 6.26
C LEU A 47 -22.66 15.62 4.80
N PRO A 48 -23.84 16.13 4.36
CA PRO A 48 -24.30 15.92 3.00
C PRO A 48 -23.35 16.52 1.95
N GLU A 49 -22.85 17.72 2.20
CA GLU A 49 -21.93 18.41 1.30
C GLU A 49 -20.57 17.71 1.24
N ILE A 50 -20.03 17.29 2.38
CA ILE A 50 -18.77 16.54 2.44
C ILE A 50 -18.92 15.22 1.71
N ARG A 51 -20.00 14.47 1.95
CA ARG A 51 -20.27 13.20 1.27
C ARG A 51 -20.29 13.40 -0.24
N GLN A 52 -21.01 14.39 -0.74
CA GLN A 52 -21.09 14.68 -2.18
C GLN A 52 -19.74 15.08 -2.77
N ILE A 53 -18.94 15.90 -2.08
CA ILE A 53 -17.58 16.26 -2.54
C ILE A 53 -16.68 15.01 -2.63
N LEU A 54 -16.77 14.10 -1.65
CA LEU A 54 -15.96 12.89 -1.63
C LEU A 54 -16.41 11.87 -2.70
N ILE A 55 -17.71 11.71 -2.95
CA ILE A 55 -18.24 10.86 -4.03
C ILE A 55 -17.78 11.34 -5.42
N HIS A 56 -17.76 12.66 -5.63
CA HIS A 56 -17.32 13.24 -6.90
C HIS A 56 -15.80 13.33 -7.06
N ALA A 57 -15.03 12.93 -6.05
CA ALA A 57 -13.59 12.87 -6.14
C ALA A 57 -13.14 11.45 -6.55
N ASP A 58 -12.28 11.37 -7.55
CA ASP A 58 -11.75 10.09 -8.09
C ASP A 58 -10.83 9.32 -7.11
N ASP A 59 -10.62 9.88 -5.91
CA ASP A 59 -9.68 9.37 -4.91
C ASP A 59 -10.35 8.45 -3.86
N PHE A 60 -11.69 8.45 -3.73
CA PHE A 60 -12.39 7.79 -2.62
C PHE A 60 -13.29 6.65 -3.11
N GLY A 61 -13.21 5.49 -2.46
CA GLY A 61 -14.10 4.36 -2.71
C GLY A 61 -15.45 4.52 -2.05
N LEU A 62 -16.12 5.65 -2.30
CA LEU A 62 -17.43 6.00 -1.78
C LEU A 62 -18.36 6.35 -2.95
N ASP A 63 -19.55 5.78 -2.96
CA ASP A 63 -20.58 6.03 -3.96
C ASP A 63 -21.96 6.40 -3.36
N ASP A 64 -22.90 6.77 -4.23
CA ASP A 64 -24.25 7.17 -3.82
C ASP A 64 -25.08 6.01 -3.24
N ASN A 65 -24.73 4.76 -3.53
CA ASN A 65 -25.40 3.56 -3.02
C ASN A 65 -24.85 3.10 -1.66
N ASP A 66 -23.72 3.65 -1.20
CA ASP A 66 -23.16 3.27 0.10
C ASP A 66 -24.14 3.62 1.23
N GLU A 67 -24.56 2.59 1.95
CA GLU A 67 -25.45 2.72 3.10
C GLU A 67 -24.63 2.96 4.38
N ALA A 68 -25.00 4.00 5.13
CA ALA A 68 -24.39 4.24 6.43
C ALA A 68 -24.80 3.15 7.43
N GLU A 69 -23.92 2.83 8.37
CA GLU A 69 -24.25 1.98 9.52
C GLU A 69 -25.40 2.61 10.34
N ALA A 70 -25.99 1.84 11.27
CA ALA A 70 -27.11 2.31 12.09
C ALA A 70 -26.81 3.57 12.93
N ASP A 71 -25.53 3.87 13.18
CA ASP A 71 -25.06 5.08 13.87
C ASP A 71 -24.73 6.26 12.92
N GLY A 72 -24.98 6.10 11.62
CA GLY A 72 -24.69 7.11 10.59
C GLY A 72 -23.24 7.11 10.12
N THR A 73 -22.45 6.09 10.45
CA THR A 73 -21.05 5.96 10.04
C THR A 73 -20.91 5.38 8.63
N LEU A 74 -20.02 5.94 7.83
CA LEU A 74 -19.55 5.41 6.56
C LEU A 74 -18.06 5.09 6.65
N GLU A 75 -17.65 3.91 6.20
CA GLU A 75 -16.25 3.49 6.14
C GLU A 75 -15.88 3.16 4.69
N PHE A 76 -14.84 3.79 4.17
CA PHE A 76 -14.45 3.63 2.77
C PHE A 76 -12.94 3.85 2.59
N PRO A 77 -12.32 3.20 1.59
CA PRO A 77 -10.91 3.38 1.30
C PRO A 77 -10.65 4.71 0.60
N TRP A 78 -9.46 5.28 0.86
CA TRP A 78 -8.85 6.31 0.03
C TRP A 78 -7.80 5.64 -0.85
N PHE A 79 -7.96 5.79 -2.15
CA PHE A 79 -7.07 5.32 -3.18
C PHE A 79 -5.94 6.30 -3.55
N GLU A 80 -4.76 5.76 -3.85
CA GLU A 80 -3.63 6.46 -4.41
C GLU A 80 -3.92 6.81 -5.87
N THR A 81 -3.89 8.10 -6.18
CA THR A 81 -4.13 8.65 -7.52
C THR A 81 -2.89 9.32 -8.12
N ASP A 82 -1.75 9.31 -7.42
CA ASP A 82 -0.47 9.78 -7.95
C ASP A 82 0.10 8.80 -9.00
N PRO A 83 0.18 9.21 -10.29
CA PRO A 83 0.67 8.34 -11.36
C PRO A 83 2.19 8.09 -11.30
N ASP A 84 2.94 8.93 -10.56
CA ASP A 84 4.40 8.81 -10.44
C ASP A 84 4.81 7.81 -9.34
N GLN A 85 3.85 7.29 -8.56
CA GLN A 85 4.10 6.28 -7.56
C GLN A 85 4.14 4.89 -8.22
N PRO A 86 5.27 4.16 -8.16
CA PRO A 86 5.37 2.84 -8.78
C PRO A 86 4.38 1.89 -8.12
N GLY A 87 3.33 1.54 -8.87
CA GLY A 87 2.36 0.51 -8.52
C GLY A 87 3.00 -0.86 -8.61
N LEU A 88 3.95 -1.18 -7.72
CA LEU A 88 4.72 -2.41 -7.78
C LEU A 88 3.85 -3.68 -7.74
N PHE A 89 2.58 -3.60 -7.30
CA PHE A 89 1.70 -4.77 -7.16
C PHE A 89 0.18 -4.49 -7.26
N ALA A 90 -0.29 -3.50 -8.02
CA ALA A 90 -1.75 -3.34 -8.24
C ALA A 90 -2.14 -3.59 -9.70
N PRO A 91 -2.09 -4.84 -10.18
CA PRO A 91 -2.67 -5.19 -11.47
C PRO A 91 -4.19 -5.09 -11.49
N ILE A 92 -4.87 -5.06 -10.34
CA ILE A 92 -6.31 -4.86 -10.21
C ILE A 92 -6.58 -3.92 -9.03
N GLY A 93 -7.39 -2.90 -9.27
CA GLY A 93 -7.83 -1.94 -8.26
C GLY A 93 -6.84 -0.81 -8.02
N GLN A 94 -7.34 0.30 -7.51
CA GLN A 94 -6.48 1.39 -7.07
C GLN A 94 -5.86 1.04 -5.72
N ARG A 95 -4.61 1.43 -5.50
CA ARG A 95 -3.89 1.13 -4.27
C ARG A 95 -4.48 1.92 -3.10
N VAL A 96 -4.70 1.30 -1.94
CA VAL A 96 -5.22 2.02 -0.76
C VAL A 96 -4.11 2.84 -0.08
N LEU A 97 -4.29 4.15 -0.03
CA LEU A 97 -3.45 5.13 0.66
C LEU A 97 -3.78 5.19 2.16
N ALA A 98 -5.08 5.23 2.48
CA ALA A 98 -5.63 5.39 3.82
C ALA A 98 -7.04 4.78 3.93
N GLN A 99 -7.51 4.57 5.15
CA GLN A 99 -8.91 4.24 5.44
C GLN A 99 -9.61 5.47 6.02
N LEU A 100 -10.83 5.74 5.58
CA LEU A 100 -11.66 6.83 6.11
C LEU A 100 -12.81 6.29 6.93
N THR A 101 -13.16 7.05 7.97
CA THR A 101 -14.41 6.89 8.70
C THR A 101 -15.10 8.24 8.78
N LEU A 102 -16.27 8.35 8.15
CA LEU A 102 -17.11 9.54 8.16
C LEU A 102 -18.32 9.28 9.07
N THR A 103 -18.40 9.99 10.19
CA THR A 103 -19.57 10.00 11.07
C THR A 103 -20.40 11.27 10.84
N PRO A 104 -21.57 11.43 11.48
CA PRO A 104 -22.37 12.64 11.36
C PRO A 104 -21.68 13.95 11.73
N ASP A 105 -20.64 13.90 12.57
CA ASP A 105 -19.95 15.07 13.14
C ASP A 105 -18.42 15.03 12.99
N THR A 106 -17.84 13.90 12.59
CA THR A 106 -16.39 13.72 12.46
C THR A 106 -15.98 13.02 11.19
N LEU A 107 -14.75 13.27 10.77
CA LEU A 107 -14.04 12.56 9.71
C LEU A 107 -12.70 12.10 10.28
N GLU A 108 -12.43 10.80 10.20
CA GLU A 108 -11.18 10.18 10.62
C GLU A 108 -10.45 9.62 9.41
N VAL A 109 -9.13 9.80 9.37
CA VAL A 109 -8.24 9.25 8.36
C VAL A 109 -7.18 8.44 9.05
N GLU A 110 -7.05 7.17 8.69
CA GLU A 110 -6.04 6.26 9.20
C GLU A 110 -5.08 5.84 8.07
N ALA A 111 -3.78 5.97 8.30
CA ALA A 111 -2.75 5.67 7.32
C ALA A 111 -1.60 4.87 7.95
N MET A 112 -0.86 4.15 7.10
CA MET A 112 0.24 3.26 7.52
C MET A 112 1.63 3.92 7.49
N SER A 113 1.70 5.24 7.31
CA SER A 113 2.90 6.05 7.54
C SER A 113 2.55 7.51 7.82
N GLN A 114 3.44 8.24 8.48
CA GLN A 114 3.26 9.66 8.78
C GLN A 114 3.24 10.50 7.50
N GLU A 115 4.05 10.11 6.52
CA GLU A 115 4.16 10.74 5.21
C GLU A 115 2.85 10.63 4.43
N ARG A 116 2.21 9.44 4.43
CA ARG A 116 0.88 9.26 3.84
C ARG A 116 -0.18 10.11 4.54
N LEU A 117 -0.20 10.13 5.86
CA LEU A 117 -1.16 10.95 6.61
C LEU A 117 -1.02 12.45 6.28
N GLN A 118 0.20 12.95 6.11
CA GLN A 118 0.45 14.33 5.68
C GLN A 118 -0.03 14.61 4.26
N ARG A 119 0.09 13.64 3.34
CA ARG A 119 -0.48 13.75 1.98
C ARG A 119 -2.00 13.82 2.04
N CYS A 120 -2.63 12.92 2.80
CA CYS A 120 -4.06 12.92 3.03
C CYS A 120 -4.56 14.25 3.62
N ASP A 121 -3.89 14.78 4.65
CA ASP A 121 -4.25 16.07 5.27
C ASP A 121 -4.20 17.24 4.27
N ARG A 122 -3.15 17.33 3.44
CA ARG A 122 -3.05 18.37 2.41
C ARG A 122 -4.18 18.27 1.40
N ARG A 123 -4.47 17.06 0.90
CA ARG A 123 -5.51 16.84 -0.10
C ARG A 123 -6.92 17.06 0.45
N LEU A 124 -7.21 16.65 1.69
CA LEU A 124 -8.49 16.95 2.34
C LEU A 124 -8.69 18.45 2.53
N LYS A 125 -7.66 19.18 2.94
CA LYS A 125 -7.75 20.65 3.09
C LYS A 125 -8.03 21.34 1.76
N GLN A 126 -7.45 20.85 0.66
CA GLN A 126 -7.73 21.38 -0.68
C GLN A 126 -9.18 21.11 -1.13
N LEU A 127 -9.69 19.90 -0.85
CA LEU A 127 -11.04 19.49 -1.27
C LEU A 127 -12.15 20.10 -0.41
N LEU A 128 -12.01 20.01 0.91
CA LEU A 128 -13.08 20.35 1.86
C LEU A 128 -12.95 21.78 2.40
N GLY A 129 -11.72 22.34 2.43
CA GLY A 129 -11.45 23.67 2.96
C GLY A 129 -11.94 23.83 4.40
N GLU A 130 -12.62 24.95 4.68
CA GLU A 130 -13.17 25.29 6.00
C GLU A 130 -14.30 24.37 6.49
N ARG A 131 -14.77 23.41 5.68
CA ARG A 131 -15.82 22.46 6.08
C ARG A 131 -15.35 21.44 7.11
N VAL A 132 -14.03 21.26 7.20
CA VAL A 132 -13.39 20.37 8.17
C VAL A 132 -12.44 21.17 9.05
N SER A 133 -12.48 20.91 10.36
CA SER A 133 -11.59 21.53 11.32
C SER A 133 -10.79 20.46 12.06
N PRO A 134 -9.44 20.54 12.12
CA PRO A 134 -8.63 19.58 12.85
C PRO A 134 -9.06 19.49 14.32
N THR A 135 -9.15 18.27 14.84
CA THR A 135 -9.45 18.01 16.26
C THR A 135 -8.52 16.95 16.83
N LYS A 136 -8.43 16.91 18.16
CA LYS A 136 -7.75 15.80 18.85
C LYS A 136 -8.61 14.53 18.74
N PRO A 137 -7.98 13.35 18.78
CA PRO A 137 -8.71 12.09 18.83
C PRO A 137 -9.63 12.09 20.05
N THR A 138 -10.94 11.97 19.81
CA THR A 138 -11.87 11.60 20.87
C THR A 138 -11.64 10.12 21.13
N ARG A 139 -11.46 9.74 22.39
CA ARG A 139 -11.18 8.35 22.80
C ARG A 139 -12.34 7.43 22.40
N ARG A 140 -12.34 6.94 21.16
CA ARG A 140 -13.19 5.82 20.71
C ARG A 140 -12.65 4.55 21.35
N LYS A 141 -13.55 3.62 21.69
CA LYS A 141 -13.11 2.24 21.96
C LYS A 141 -12.42 1.76 20.67
N PRO A 142 -11.25 1.11 20.75
CA PRO A 142 -10.67 0.47 19.58
C PRO A 142 -11.73 -0.48 19.03
N ARG A 143 -12.32 -0.12 17.88
CA ARG A 143 -13.11 -1.06 17.11
C ARG A 143 -12.06 -2.00 16.51
N PRO A 144 -12.26 -3.33 16.56
CA PRO A 144 -11.38 -4.21 15.83
C PRO A 144 -11.34 -3.68 14.40
N SER A 145 -10.14 -3.38 13.89
CA SER A 145 -9.93 -3.06 12.50
C SER A 145 -10.69 -4.13 11.71
N LYS A 146 -11.80 -3.77 11.05
CA LYS A 146 -12.29 -4.59 9.96
C LYS A 146 -11.10 -4.63 9.03
N SER A 147 -10.41 -5.76 9.00
CA SER A 147 -9.44 -6.11 7.96
C SER A 147 -9.96 -5.54 6.65
N LEU A 148 -9.06 -4.88 5.87
CA LEU A 148 -9.30 -4.25 4.57
C LEU A 148 -10.69 -4.59 4.01
N PRO A 149 -11.56 -3.61 3.70
CA PRO A 149 -12.94 -3.88 3.28
C PRO A 149 -12.93 -5.11 2.40
N GLN A 150 -13.47 -6.21 2.94
CA GLN A 150 -13.68 -7.39 2.13
C GLN A 150 -14.60 -6.87 1.05
N SER A 151 -14.03 -6.71 -0.14
CA SER A 151 -14.71 -6.35 -1.38
C SER A 151 -16.14 -6.85 -1.31
N SER A 152 -17.08 -5.96 -1.61
CA SER A 152 -18.51 -6.21 -1.77
C SER A 152 -18.72 -7.44 -2.67
N GLY A 153 -18.73 -8.63 -2.07
CA GLY A 153 -18.58 -9.89 -2.81
C GLY A 153 -17.29 -9.98 -3.65
N PRO A 154 -16.98 -11.17 -4.20
CA PRO A 154 -16.03 -11.25 -5.30
C PRO A 154 -16.62 -10.44 -6.47
N PHE A 155 -16.09 -9.25 -6.72
CA PHE A 155 -16.24 -8.62 -8.02
C PHE A 155 -15.55 -9.55 -9.02
N ILE A 156 -16.34 -10.32 -9.75
CA ILE A 156 -15.85 -11.15 -10.85
C ILE A 156 -15.93 -10.24 -12.08
N PRO A 157 -14.83 -9.60 -12.51
CA PRO A 157 -14.85 -8.82 -13.73
C PRO A 157 -15.31 -9.68 -14.90
N PRO A 158 -16.03 -9.10 -15.89
CA PRO A 158 -16.32 -9.76 -17.16
C PRO A 158 -15.08 -10.44 -17.76
N PRO A 159 -15.20 -11.63 -18.34
CA PRO A 159 -14.07 -12.37 -18.87
C PRO A 159 -13.30 -11.59 -19.95
N GLU A 160 -13.97 -10.70 -20.68
CA GLU A 160 -13.35 -9.81 -21.67
C GLU A 160 -12.44 -8.75 -21.02
N LEU A 161 -12.81 -8.25 -19.84
CA LEU A 161 -11.97 -7.31 -19.08
C LEU A 161 -10.77 -8.03 -18.47
N VAL A 162 -10.97 -9.25 -17.96
CA VAL A 162 -9.89 -10.11 -17.46
C VAL A 162 -8.85 -10.37 -18.55
N ALA A 163 -9.29 -10.74 -19.76
CA ALA A 163 -8.40 -11.04 -20.87
C ALA A 163 -7.60 -9.80 -21.34
N GLN A 164 -8.26 -8.64 -21.45
CA GLN A 164 -7.58 -7.38 -21.82
C GLN A 164 -6.54 -6.98 -20.78
N LEU A 165 -6.87 -7.11 -19.50
CA LEU A 165 -5.98 -6.76 -18.40
C LEU A 165 -4.78 -7.70 -18.34
N GLU A 166 -5.02 -9.00 -18.49
CA GLU A 166 -3.97 -10.01 -18.59
C GLU A 166 -3.00 -9.67 -19.72
N GLU A 167 -3.53 -9.36 -20.91
CA GLU A 167 -2.70 -9.00 -22.05
C GLU A 167 -1.86 -7.73 -21.78
N GLN A 168 -2.46 -6.71 -21.17
CA GLN A 168 -1.74 -5.48 -20.81
C GLN A 168 -0.60 -5.76 -19.82
N MET A 169 -0.86 -6.56 -18.79
CA MET A 169 0.14 -6.91 -17.79
C MET A 169 1.30 -7.68 -18.39
N LEU A 170 1.01 -8.68 -19.22
CA LEU A 170 2.05 -9.49 -19.85
C LEU A 170 2.89 -8.65 -20.83
N ARG A 171 2.27 -7.72 -21.56
CA ARG A 171 2.98 -6.75 -22.42
C ARG A 171 3.87 -5.81 -21.61
N GLN A 172 3.39 -5.32 -20.48
CA GLN A 172 4.21 -4.50 -19.60
C GLN A 172 5.42 -5.29 -19.07
N TRP A 173 5.19 -6.52 -18.61
CA TRP A 173 6.23 -7.37 -18.06
C TRP A 173 7.38 -7.64 -19.05
N ILE A 174 7.08 -7.89 -20.32
CA ILE A 174 8.13 -8.13 -21.35
C ILE A 174 8.95 -6.88 -21.70
N ASP A 175 8.44 -5.69 -21.38
CA ASP A 175 9.05 -4.39 -21.65
C ASP A 175 9.60 -3.72 -20.38
N GLU A 176 9.43 -4.33 -19.21
CA GLU A 176 9.97 -3.85 -17.93
C GLU A 176 11.39 -4.39 -17.67
N SER A 177 12.25 -3.56 -17.07
CA SER A 177 13.63 -3.94 -16.75
C SER A 177 13.68 -4.83 -15.51
N ILE A 178 14.23 -6.03 -15.63
CA ILE A 178 14.25 -7.02 -14.55
C ILE A 178 15.68 -7.15 -13.98
N PRO A 179 15.90 -6.91 -12.66
CA PRO A 179 17.22 -7.02 -12.05
C PRO A 179 17.87 -8.40 -12.22
N ALA A 180 17.09 -9.48 -12.19
CA ALA A 180 17.57 -10.85 -12.42
C ALA A 180 18.14 -11.07 -13.84
N LEU A 181 17.74 -10.25 -14.82
CA LEU A 181 18.27 -10.24 -16.19
C LEU A 181 19.41 -9.23 -16.35
N GLY A 182 20.02 -8.76 -15.25
CA GLY A 182 21.04 -7.71 -15.30
C GLY A 182 20.47 -6.32 -15.62
N GLY A 183 19.19 -6.08 -15.31
CA GLY A 183 18.51 -4.83 -15.62
C GLY A 183 18.01 -4.72 -17.07
N LEU A 184 18.10 -5.80 -17.85
CA LEU A 184 17.50 -5.88 -19.19
C LEU A 184 16.01 -6.21 -19.11
N THR A 185 15.27 -5.85 -20.15
CA THR A 185 13.90 -6.35 -20.32
C THR A 185 13.89 -7.78 -20.84
N PRO A 186 12.85 -8.59 -20.58
CA PRO A 186 12.71 -9.91 -21.20
C PRO A 186 12.87 -9.86 -22.72
N ARG A 187 12.26 -8.87 -23.39
CA ARG A 187 12.40 -8.67 -24.85
C ARG A 187 13.85 -8.44 -25.29
N GLN A 188 14.67 -7.79 -24.47
CA GLN A 188 16.08 -7.57 -24.75
C GLN A 188 16.92 -8.82 -24.46
N ALA A 189 16.66 -9.48 -23.33
CA ALA A 189 17.42 -10.66 -22.87
C ALA A 189 17.32 -11.84 -23.85
N VAL A 190 16.13 -12.08 -24.42
CA VAL A 190 15.89 -13.20 -25.36
C VAL A 190 16.68 -13.11 -26.68
N LYS A 191 17.41 -12.02 -26.92
CA LYS A 191 18.30 -11.89 -28.09
C LYS A 191 19.57 -12.75 -27.96
N THR A 192 19.88 -13.25 -26.77
CA THR A 192 21.04 -14.10 -26.49
C THR A 192 20.60 -15.50 -26.04
N PRO A 193 21.34 -16.58 -26.36
CA PRO A 193 21.03 -17.92 -25.86
C PRO A 193 20.96 -17.99 -24.33
N GLU A 194 21.86 -17.29 -23.64
CA GLU A 194 21.91 -17.20 -22.19
C GLU A 194 20.68 -16.47 -21.63
N GLY A 195 20.34 -15.30 -22.18
CA GLY A 195 19.18 -14.54 -21.75
C GLY A 195 17.86 -15.24 -22.04
N ARG A 196 17.76 -16.04 -23.11
CA ARG A 196 16.60 -16.93 -23.34
C ARG A 196 16.40 -17.92 -22.20
N ARG A 197 17.48 -18.55 -21.72
CA ARG A 197 17.42 -19.50 -20.60
C ARG A 197 16.99 -18.81 -19.30
N GLN A 198 17.53 -17.62 -19.04
CA GLN A 198 17.16 -16.83 -17.85
C GLN A 198 15.69 -16.39 -17.89
N VAL A 199 15.18 -15.97 -19.04
CA VAL A 199 13.77 -15.60 -19.19
C VAL A 199 12.84 -16.80 -19.00
N LEU A 200 13.23 -17.98 -19.52
CA LEU A 200 12.46 -19.21 -19.30
C LEU A 200 12.43 -19.63 -17.83
N GLU A 201 13.56 -19.51 -17.12
CA GLU A 201 13.65 -19.79 -15.68
C GLU A 201 12.74 -18.85 -14.87
N LEU A 202 12.72 -17.54 -15.19
CA LEU A 202 11.81 -16.58 -14.56
C LEU A 202 10.32 -16.91 -14.79
N ILE A 203 9.98 -17.38 -15.99
CA ILE A 203 8.60 -17.81 -16.30
C ILE A 203 8.25 -19.04 -15.44
N GLU A 204 9.15 -20.03 -15.36
CA GLU A 204 8.94 -21.24 -14.57
C GLU A 204 8.80 -20.94 -13.07
N GLU A 205 9.62 -20.03 -12.53
CA GLU A 205 9.50 -19.58 -11.13
C GLU A 205 8.16 -18.89 -10.87
N SER A 206 7.68 -18.08 -11.83
CA SER A 206 6.40 -17.40 -11.74
C SER A 206 5.23 -18.38 -11.76
N GLU A 207 5.25 -19.37 -12.65
CA GLU A 207 4.26 -20.46 -12.73
C GLU A 207 4.25 -21.29 -11.42
N GLN A 208 5.42 -21.58 -10.85
CA GLN A 208 5.54 -22.30 -9.58
C GLN A 208 4.97 -21.48 -8.40
N MET A 209 5.26 -20.17 -8.36
CA MET A 209 4.73 -19.27 -7.33
C MET A 209 3.20 -19.18 -7.41
N GLN A 210 2.65 -19.05 -8.62
CA GLN A 210 1.20 -19.09 -8.85
C GLN A 210 0.60 -20.42 -8.41
N GLY A 211 1.24 -21.55 -8.73
CA GLY A 211 0.81 -22.88 -8.31
C GLY A 211 0.64 -23.02 -6.79
N ARG A 212 1.52 -22.36 -6.01
CA ARG A 212 1.43 -22.31 -4.54
C ARG A 212 0.30 -21.40 -4.03
N MET A 213 -0.15 -20.44 -4.84
CA MET A 213 -1.16 -19.43 -4.51
C MET A 213 -2.57 -19.73 -5.07
N LYS A 214 -2.74 -20.78 -5.88
CA LYS A 214 -3.99 -21.16 -6.56
C LYS A 214 -5.24 -21.30 -5.66
N ASN A 215 -5.06 -21.43 -4.35
CA ASN A 215 -6.15 -21.59 -3.39
C ASN A 215 -6.53 -20.30 -2.65
N VAL A 216 -5.96 -19.15 -3.02
CA VAL A 216 -6.31 -17.85 -2.43
C VAL A 216 -7.44 -17.22 -3.25
N PRO A 217 -8.67 -17.10 -2.72
CA PRO A 217 -9.77 -16.47 -3.45
C PRO A 217 -9.46 -15.02 -3.83
N GLY A 218 -9.77 -14.63 -5.08
CA GLY A 218 -9.58 -13.27 -5.57
C GLY A 218 -8.19 -12.94 -6.11
N MET A 219 -7.24 -13.89 -6.12
CA MET A 219 -5.90 -13.65 -6.66
C MET A 219 -5.89 -13.79 -8.19
N PHE A 220 -5.45 -12.75 -8.89
CA PHE A 220 -5.26 -12.77 -10.34
C PHE A 220 -3.94 -13.44 -10.72
N ALA A 221 -4.00 -14.47 -11.55
CA ALA A 221 -2.86 -15.26 -11.99
C ALA A 221 -2.76 -15.22 -13.53
N PRO A 222 -1.94 -14.34 -14.12
CA PRO A 222 -1.81 -14.25 -15.56
C PRO A 222 -1.13 -15.50 -16.15
N ASP A 223 -1.57 -15.92 -17.33
CA ASP A 223 -0.99 -17.03 -18.08
C ASP A 223 0.36 -16.62 -18.71
N TYR A 224 1.46 -16.91 -18.01
CA TYR A 224 2.81 -16.69 -18.52
C TYR A 224 3.17 -17.59 -19.72
N GLY A 225 2.34 -18.58 -20.09
CA GLY A 225 2.48 -19.28 -21.36
C GLY A 225 2.37 -18.34 -22.57
N LYS A 226 1.51 -17.31 -22.48
CA LYS A 226 1.37 -16.27 -23.53
C LYS A 226 2.65 -15.46 -23.72
N VAL A 227 3.47 -15.32 -22.69
CA VAL A 227 4.77 -14.63 -22.79
C VAL A 227 5.74 -15.40 -23.67
N LYS A 228 5.73 -16.74 -23.61
CA LYS A 228 6.56 -17.59 -24.48
C LYS A 228 6.22 -17.33 -25.96
N GLN A 229 4.94 -17.19 -26.29
CA GLN A 229 4.48 -16.81 -27.63
C GLN A 229 4.89 -15.38 -28.01
N MET A 230 4.68 -14.39 -27.13
CA MET A 230 5.06 -13.00 -27.38
C MET A 230 6.57 -12.81 -27.63
N LEU A 231 7.40 -13.66 -27.02
CA LEU A 231 8.86 -13.61 -27.12
C LEU A 231 9.45 -14.61 -28.13
N ASN A 232 8.62 -15.41 -28.82
CA ASN A 232 9.04 -16.48 -29.73
C ASN A 232 10.01 -17.47 -29.07
N LEU A 233 9.63 -17.98 -27.89
CA LEU A 233 10.39 -18.95 -27.10
C LEU A 233 9.83 -20.39 -27.19
N GLU A 234 8.90 -20.64 -28.10
CA GLU A 234 8.36 -21.99 -28.40
C GLU A 234 9.32 -22.85 -29.24
#